data_AF-A0A2V5MHP8-F1
#
_entry.id   AF-A0A2V5MHP8-F1
#
_cell.length_a   1.000
_cell.length_b   1.000
_cell.length_c   1.000
_cell.angle_alpha   90.00
_cell.angle_beta   90.00
_cell.angle_gamma   90.00
#
_symmetry.space_group_name_H-M   'P 1'
#
loop_
_entity.id
_entity.type
_entity.pdbx_description
1 polymer ?
#
loop_
_entity_poly.entity_id
_entity_poly.type
_entity_poly.pdbx_seq_one_letter_code
_entity_poly.pdbx_strand_id
1 'polypeptide(L)'
;MTAQEQSIQQRTDRFHADGIVDFHFDLLIDLYEKRDRPGALVSHFLPEFETGGIGVLGVAIYIEDRYMPEMGLRVALDQVARLYAEVEQTQRFAIC
;
A
#
# COMPACT_ATOMS: atom_id res chain seq x y z
N MET A 1 -11.59 23.03 36.80
CA MET A 1 -11.60 21.72 36.12
C MET A 1 -10.32 21.62 35.34
N THR A 2 -9.30 20.97 35.90
CA THR A 2 -8.00 20.79 35.24
C THR A 2 -8.18 19.87 34.04
N ALA A 3 -7.53 20.22 32.92
CA ALA A 3 -7.56 19.51 31.65
C ALA A 3 -7.44 18.00 31.88
N GLN A 4 -8.57 17.32 31.66
CA GLN A 4 -8.77 15.88 31.79
C GLN A 4 -7.65 15.15 31.05
N GLU A 5 -7.05 14.15 31.71
CA GLU A 5 -6.15 13.18 31.08
C GLU A 5 -6.87 12.55 29.89
N GLN A 6 -6.63 13.06 28.68
CA GLN A 6 -7.12 12.45 27.46
C GLN A 6 -6.61 11.01 27.43
N SER A 7 -7.50 10.06 27.12
CA SER A 7 -7.07 8.68 26.99
C SER A 7 -6.01 8.58 25.89
N ILE A 8 -5.10 7.61 26.01
CA ILE A 8 -4.06 7.39 24.97
C ILE A 8 -4.72 7.25 23.60
N GLN A 9 -5.87 6.59 23.53
CA GLN A 9 -6.64 6.44 22.30
C GLN A 9 -7.03 7.79 21.68
N GLN A 10 -7.62 8.71 22.45
CA GLN A 10 -8.01 10.04 21.96
C GLN A 10 -6.81 10.85 21.43
N ARG A 11 -5.62 10.64 22.03
CA ARG A 11 -4.40 11.30 21.58
C ARG A 11 -3.91 10.70 20.26
N THR A 12 -3.94 9.37 20.13
CA THR A 12 -3.60 8.67 18.89
C THR A 12 -4.55 9.05 17.77
N ASP A 13 -5.86 9.03 18.02
CA ASP A 13 -6.88 9.39 17.02
C ASP A 13 -6.65 10.82 16.50
N ARG A 14 -6.26 11.75 17.38
CA ARG A 14 -5.91 13.11 16.98
C ARG A 14 -4.65 13.17 16.11
N PHE A 15 -3.62 12.37 16.40
CA PHE A 15 -2.41 12.32 15.57
C PHE A 15 -2.67 11.69 14.20
N HIS A 16 -3.61 10.74 14.13
CA HIS A 16 -3.97 10.05 12.89
C HIS A 16 -5.03 10.80 12.06
N ALA A 17 -5.60 11.89 12.58
CA ALA A 17 -6.74 12.58 11.98
C ALA A 17 -6.48 13.08 10.54
N ASP A 18 -5.24 13.45 10.23
CA ASP A 18 -4.83 13.93 8.90
C ASP A 18 -4.40 12.78 7.96
N GLY A 19 -4.44 11.53 8.44
CA GLY A 19 -4.02 10.34 7.73
C GLY A 19 -2.53 10.00 7.90
N ILE A 20 -2.18 8.79 7.49
CA ILE A 20 -0.82 8.26 7.53
C ILE A 20 -0.24 8.21 6.11
N VAL A 21 1.04 8.59 6.02
CA VAL A 21 1.86 8.40 4.82
C VAL A 21 2.94 7.37 5.15
N ASP A 22 2.87 6.22 4.50
CA ASP A 22 3.96 5.25 4.51
C ASP A 22 4.82 5.48 3.26
N PHE A 23 6.14 5.39 3.38
CA PHE A 23 7.08 5.59 2.29
C PHE A 23 7.72 4.30 1.76
N HIS A 24 7.45 3.15 2.37
CA HIS A 24 8.09 1.90 2.01
C HIS A 24 7.22 0.68 2.32
N PHE A 25 6.26 0.41 1.43
CA PHE A 25 5.36 -0.73 1.55
C PHE A 25 5.52 -1.69 0.36
N ASP A 26 5.73 -2.98 0.63
CA ASP A 26 6.01 -4.02 -0.38
C ASP A 26 4.75 -4.49 -1.15
N LEU A 27 3.86 -3.56 -1.49
CA LEU A 27 2.63 -3.88 -2.23
C LEU A 27 2.91 -4.46 -3.61
N LEU A 28 3.92 -3.95 -4.32
CA LEU A 28 4.12 -4.30 -5.72
C LEU A 28 4.54 -5.75 -5.90
N ILE A 29 5.50 -6.22 -5.09
CA ILE A 29 5.94 -7.61 -5.14
C ILE A 29 4.80 -8.54 -4.72
N ASP A 30 4.00 -8.17 -3.72
CA ASP A 30 2.85 -8.97 -3.30
C ASP A 30 1.81 -9.12 -4.44
N LEU A 31 1.44 -7.99 -5.08
CA LEU A 31 0.53 -8.01 -6.22
C LEU A 31 1.09 -8.80 -7.41
N TYR A 32 2.39 -8.73 -7.65
CA TYR A 32 3.07 -9.47 -8.71
C TYR A 32 3.09 -10.99 -8.44
N GLU A 33 3.32 -11.42 -7.19
CA GLU A 33 3.25 -12.83 -6.84
C GLU A 33 1.80 -13.36 -6.93
N LYS A 34 0.80 -12.51 -6.64
CA LYS A 34 -0.64 -12.81 -6.78
C LYS A 34 -1.21 -12.44 -8.16
N ARG A 35 -0.39 -12.35 -9.21
CA ARG A 35 -0.82 -11.88 -10.55
C ARG A 35 -1.87 -12.75 -11.24
N ASP A 36 -2.02 -14.00 -10.79
CA ASP A 36 -3.07 -14.93 -11.23
C ASP A 36 -4.44 -14.63 -10.61
N ARG A 37 -4.52 -13.71 -9.63
CA ARG A 37 -5.74 -13.36 -8.88
C ARG A 37 -6.04 -11.85 -9.01
N PRO A 38 -6.79 -11.43 -10.04
CA PRO A 38 -7.16 -10.03 -10.22
C PRO A 38 -8.02 -9.50 -9.06
N GLY A 39 -7.88 -8.23 -8.75
CA GLY A 39 -8.65 -7.55 -7.70
C GLY A 39 -8.08 -7.76 -6.29
N ALA A 40 -6.84 -8.24 -6.17
CA ALA A 40 -6.16 -8.39 -4.89
C ALA A 40 -5.99 -7.05 -4.16
N LEU A 41 -5.77 -5.94 -4.89
CA LEU A 41 -5.63 -4.60 -4.30
C LEU A 41 -6.89 -4.21 -3.50
N VAL A 42 -8.06 -4.38 -4.11
CA VAL A 42 -9.33 -4.00 -3.49
C VAL A 42 -9.79 -5.03 -2.46
N SER A 43 -9.68 -6.33 -2.77
CA SER A 43 -10.22 -7.38 -1.89
C SER A 43 -9.36 -7.64 -0.65
N HIS A 44 -8.05 -7.41 -0.71
CA HIS A 44 -7.13 -7.71 0.38
C HIS A 44 -6.60 -6.46 1.08
N PHE A 45 -6.20 -5.43 0.34
CA PHE A 45 -5.44 -4.31 0.92
C PHE A 45 -6.29 -3.09 1.28
N LEU A 46 -7.27 -2.73 0.44
CA LEU A 46 -8.11 -1.54 0.68
C LEU A 46 -8.78 -1.54 2.09
N PRO A 47 -9.36 -2.64 2.60
CA PRO A 47 -9.99 -2.63 3.93
C PRO A 47 -8.99 -2.34 5.07
N GLU A 48 -7.77 -2.86 4.95
CA GLU A 48 -6.70 -2.65 5.92
C GLU A 48 -6.19 -1.21 5.87
N PHE A 49 -6.04 -0.64 4.68
CA PHE A 49 -5.66 0.77 4.51
C PHE A 49 -6.72 1.73 5.08
N GLU A 50 -8.00 1.47 4.84
CA GLU A 50 -9.10 2.26 5.41
C GLU A 50 -9.13 2.16 6.94
N THR A 51 -8.97 0.95 7.48
CA THR A 51 -8.96 0.72 8.94
C THR A 51 -7.73 1.37 9.60
N GLY A 52 -6.58 1.34 8.92
CA GLY A 52 -5.33 1.94 9.39
C GLY A 52 -5.25 3.46 9.19
N GLY A 53 -6.19 4.07 8.47
CA GLY A 53 -6.12 5.50 8.12
C GLY A 53 -4.96 5.85 7.19
N ILE A 54 -4.56 4.92 6.33
CA ILE A 54 -3.47 5.13 5.36
C ILE A 54 -4.00 5.95 4.18
N GLY A 55 -3.45 7.15 4.00
CA GLY A 55 -3.84 8.05 2.92
C GLY A 55 -2.92 7.98 1.70
N VAL A 56 -1.63 7.72 1.91
CA VAL A 56 -0.61 7.67 0.84
C VAL A 56 0.40 6.56 1.13
N LEU A 57 0.82 5.87 0.07
CA LEU A 57 1.76 4.77 0.12
C LEU A 57 2.89 4.98 -0.90
N GLY A 58 4.13 5.03 -0.43
CA GLY A 58 5.31 4.76 -1.22
C GLY A 58 5.46 3.27 -1.39
N VAL A 59 5.11 2.76 -2.57
CA VAL A 59 5.11 1.32 -2.85
C VAL A 59 6.45 0.91 -3.46
N ALA A 60 7.15 0.00 -2.79
CA ALA A 60 8.51 -0.37 -3.15
C ALA A 60 8.54 -1.25 -4.40
N ILE A 61 9.44 -0.93 -5.33
CA ILE A 61 9.87 -1.89 -6.36
C ILE A 61 10.94 -2.76 -5.71
N TYR A 62 10.57 -3.99 -5.37
CA TYR A 62 11.45 -4.94 -4.71
C TYR A 62 11.78 -6.10 -5.63
N ILE A 63 13.06 -6.43 -5.78
CA ILE A 63 13.56 -7.48 -6.65
C ILE A 63 14.35 -8.49 -5.82
N GLU A 64 13.84 -9.71 -5.75
CA GLU A 64 14.55 -10.82 -5.11
C GLU A 64 15.75 -11.29 -5.93
N ASP A 65 16.78 -11.78 -5.25
CA ASP A 65 18.02 -12.29 -5.87
C ASP A 65 17.77 -13.38 -6.93
N ARG A 66 16.68 -14.15 -6.81
CA ARG A 66 16.29 -15.18 -7.80
C ARG A 66 16.02 -14.63 -9.20
N TYR A 67 15.76 -13.33 -9.32
CA TYR A 67 15.55 -12.64 -10.59
C TYR A 67 16.84 -12.01 -11.14
N MET A 68 17.96 -12.15 -10.45
CA MET A 68 19.23 -11.57 -10.87
C MET A 68 20.13 -12.59 -11.59
N PRO A 69 20.98 -12.10 -12.52
CA PRO A 69 21.07 -10.71 -13.00
C PRO A 69 20.11 -10.37 -14.15
N GLU A 70 19.52 -11.34 -14.85
CA GLU A 70 18.88 -11.09 -16.15
C GLU A 70 17.45 -10.57 -16.06
N MET A 71 16.70 -10.92 -15.01
CA MET A 71 15.25 -10.70 -14.94
C MET A 71 14.83 -9.48 -14.12
N GLY A 72 15.76 -8.83 -13.41
CA GLY A 72 15.44 -7.75 -12.47
C GLY A 72 14.66 -6.60 -13.10
N LEU A 73 15.07 -6.11 -14.28
CA LEU A 73 14.35 -5.04 -14.98
C LEU A 73 12.94 -5.48 -15.40
N ARG A 74 12.80 -6.70 -15.92
CA ARG A 74 11.50 -7.22 -16.36
C ARG A 74 10.55 -7.34 -15.19
N VAL A 75 10.99 -7.91 -14.08
CA VAL A 75 10.17 -8.08 -12.87
C VAL A 75 9.78 -6.73 -12.28
N ALA A 76 10.70 -5.74 -12.27
CA ALA A 76 10.39 -4.38 -11.84
C ALA A 76 9.27 -3.73 -12.68
N LEU A 77 9.34 -3.88 -14.01
CA LEU A 77 8.33 -3.33 -14.91
C LEU A 77 7.00 -4.08 -14.81
N ASP A 78 7.03 -5.41 -14.65
CA ASP A 78 5.82 -6.23 -14.49
C ASP A 78 5.11 -5.90 -13.17
N GLN A 79 5.86 -5.60 -12.10
CA GLN A 79 5.32 -5.07 -10.84
C GLN A 79 4.58 -3.75 -11.00
N VAL A 80 5.19 -2.78 -11.72
CA VAL A 80 4.55 -1.50 -12.02
C VAL A 80 3.30 -1.72 -12.87
N ALA A 81 3.41 -2.48 -13.97
CA ALA A 81 2.27 -2.77 -14.85
C ALA A 81 1.12 -3.44 -14.09
N ARG A 82 1.43 -4.33 -13.15
CA ARG A 82 0.44 -4.98 -12.30
C ARG A 82 -0.30 -3.99 -11.41
N LEU A 83 0.38 -3.01 -10.82
CA LEU A 83 -0.28 -1.96 -10.03
C LEU A 83 -1.28 -1.19 -10.89
N TYR A 84 -0.88 -0.74 -12.08
CA TYR A 84 -1.77 -0.02 -12.98
C TYR A 84 -3.02 -0.86 -13.33
N ALA A 85 -2.85 -2.13 -13.67
CA ALA A 85 -3.96 -3.02 -13.97
C ALA A 85 -4.93 -3.22 -12.78
N GLU A 86 -4.45 -3.22 -11.54
CA GLU A 86 -5.30 -3.29 -10.34
C GLU A 86 -6.01 -1.96 -10.06
N VAL A 87 -5.32 -0.83 -10.22
CA VAL A 87 -5.90 0.50 -10.01
C VAL A 87 -6.96 0.83 -11.06
N GLU A 88 -6.78 0.43 -12.32
CA GLU A 88 -7.77 0.64 -13.39
C GLU A 88 -9.16 0.03 -13.08
N GLN A 89 -9.22 -0.97 -12.19
CA GLN A 89 -10.46 -1.64 -11.82
C GLN A 89 -11.26 -0.88 -10.75
N THR A 90 -10.76 0.24 -10.23
CA THR A 90 -11.38 0.94 -9.10
C THR A 90 -11.12 2.44 -9.12
N GLN A 91 -12.03 3.22 -8.54
CA GLN A 91 -11.87 4.66 -8.35
C GLN A 91 -11.32 5.01 -6.95
N ARG A 92 -10.98 4.00 -6.15
CA ARG A 92 -10.55 4.17 -4.76
C ARG A 92 -9.06 4.51 -4.61
N PHE A 93 -8.27 4.31 -5.65
CA PHE A 93 -6.84 4.58 -5.68
C PHE A 93 -6.51 5.53 -6.83
N ALA A 94 -5.45 6.32 -6.64
CA ALA A 94 -4.82 7.11 -7.67
C ALA A 94 -3.32 6.90 -7.60
N ILE A 95 -2.66 6.84 -8.76
CA ILE A 95 -1.20 6.81 -8.89
C ILE A 95 -0.76 8.25 -9.18
N CYS A 96 0.27 8.74 -8.48
CA CYS A 96 0.80 10.09 -8.61
C CYS A 96 2.32 10.10 -8.89
#